data_AF-A0A931RPI0-F1
#
_entry.id   AF-A0A931RPI0-F1
#
_cell.length_a   1.000
_cell.length_b   1.000
_cell.length_c   1.000
_cell.angle_alpha   90.00
_cell.angle_beta   90.00
_cell.angle_gamma   90.00
#
_symmetry.space_group_name_H-M   'P 1'
#
loop_
_entity.id
_entity.type
_entity.pdbx_description
1 polymer ?
#
loop_
_entity_poly.entity_id
_entity_poly.type
_entity_poly.pdbx_seq_one_letter_code
_entity_poly.pdbx_strand_id
1 'polypeptide(L)'
;MSKKTLTTLGALAVLLVVAGFGYWYYLKPEAASPVEQAGSAVENLSEQASQGVLPTIDPGSNPMEDAPDVNPVSKTNPFSNIKTNPFN
;
A
#
# COMPACT_ATOMS: atom_id res chain seq x y z
N MET A 1 40.43 -36.18 -23.85
CA MET A 1 40.01 -35.73 -22.51
C MET A 1 40.89 -36.42 -21.49
N SER A 2 41.56 -35.70 -20.58
CA SER A 2 42.45 -36.34 -19.60
C SER A 2 41.64 -37.00 -18.49
N LYS A 3 42.14 -38.09 -17.88
CA LYS A 3 41.47 -38.78 -16.77
C LYS A 3 41.14 -37.81 -15.62
N LYS A 4 42.05 -36.88 -15.34
CA LYS A 4 41.86 -35.81 -14.34
C LYS A 4 40.68 -34.93 -14.70
N THR A 5 40.59 -34.47 -15.96
CA THR A 5 39.47 -33.65 -16.44
C THR A 5 38.13 -34.39 -16.29
N LEU A 6 38.09 -35.69 -16.57
CA LEU A 6 36.86 -36.48 -16.45
C LEU A 6 36.44 -36.68 -14.98
N THR A 7 37.40 -36.94 -14.08
CA THR A 7 37.12 -37.07 -12.64
C THR A 7 36.66 -35.74 -12.03
N THR A 8 37.29 -34.62 -12.40
CA THR A 8 36.88 -33.29 -11.91
C THR A 8 35.48 -32.94 -12.37
N LEU A 9 35.13 -33.23 -13.64
CA LEU A 9 33.80 -32.96 -14.17
C LEU A 9 32.72 -33.82 -13.48
N GLY A 10 33.02 -35.09 -13.23
CA GLY A 10 32.13 -35.99 -12.49
C GLY A 10 31.89 -35.54 -11.06
N ALA A 11 32.95 -35.12 -10.34
CA ALA A 11 32.82 -34.58 -8.99
C ALA A 11 31.99 -33.29 -8.95
N LEU A 12 32.18 -32.40 -9.94
CA LEU A 12 31.40 -31.17 -10.04
C LEU A 12 29.91 -31.44 -10.29
N ALA A 13 29.61 -32.40 -11.15
CA ALA A 13 28.23 -32.80 -11.45
C ALA A 13 27.51 -33.33 -10.21
N VAL A 14 28.18 -34.19 -9.42
CA VAL A 14 27.62 -34.71 -8.16
C VAL A 14 27.37 -33.58 -7.16
N LEU A 15 28.31 -32.64 -7.02
CA LEU A 15 28.16 -31.48 -6.15
C LEU A 15 26.95 -30.62 -6.53
N LEU A 16 26.74 -30.36 -7.82
CA LEU A 16 25.60 -29.59 -8.30
C LEU A 16 24.27 -30.30 -8.03
N VAL A 17 24.22 -31.63 -8.18
CA VAL A 17 23.02 -32.42 -7.87
C VAL A 17 22.70 -32.38 -6.38
N VAL A 18 23.71 -32.55 -5.51
CA VAL A 18 23.52 -32.51 -4.05
C VAL A 18 23.11 -31.10 -3.59
N ALA A 19 23.74 -30.05 -4.14
CA ALA A 19 23.39 -28.67 -3.82
C ALA A 19 21.97 -28.32 -4.31
N GLY A 20 21.61 -28.73 -5.53
CA GLY A 20 20.27 -28.52 -6.09
C GLY A 20 19.19 -29.26 -5.31
N PHE A 21 19.43 -30.52 -4.95
CA PHE A 21 18.52 -31.31 -4.13
C PHE A 21 18.38 -30.74 -2.72
N GLY A 22 19.50 -30.37 -2.08
CA GLY A 22 19.50 -29.74 -0.77
C GLY A 22 18.73 -28.42 -0.75
N TYR A 23 18.91 -27.58 -1.78
CA TYR A 23 18.15 -26.34 -1.92
C TYR A 23 16.64 -26.61 -2.09
N TRP A 24 16.27 -27.56 -2.94
CA TRP A 24 14.86 -27.87 -3.18
C TRP A 24 14.16 -28.58 -2.01
N TYR A 25 14.89 -29.35 -1.21
CA TYR A 25 14.32 -30.08 -0.08
C TYR A 25 14.28 -29.25 1.20
N TYR A 26 15.30 -28.45 1.48
CA TYR A 26 15.43 -27.72 2.75
C TYR A 26 15.15 -26.22 2.65
N LEU A 27 15.38 -25.60 1.48
CA LEU A 27 15.30 -24.14 1.31
C LEU A 27 14.13 -23.71 0.42
N LYS A 28 13.29 -24.64 -0.03
CA LYS A 28 12.09 -24.24 -0.76
C LYS A 28 11.18 -23.49 0.21
N PRO A 29 10.93 -22.18 0.02
CA PRO A 29 9.89 -21.53 0.78
C PRO A 29 8.59 -22.27 0.45
N GLU A 30 7.86 -22.69 1.47
CA GLU A 30 6.52 -23.24 1.25
C GLU A 30 5.74 -22.20 0.45
N ALA A 31 5.09 -22.64 -0.63
CA ALA A 31 4.20 -21.76 -1.36
C ALA A 31 3.14 -21.29 -0.35
N ALA A 32 3.05 -19.97 -0.15
CA ALA A 32 2.14 -19.38 0.82
C ALA A 32 0.77 -20.04 0.68
N SER A 33 0.26 -20.55 1.79
CA SER A 33 -1.04 -21.21 1.78
C SER A 33 -2.09 -20.25 1.20
N PRO A 34 -3.18 -20.73 0.57
CA PRO A 34 -4.26 -19.86 0.10
C PRO A 34 -4.80 -18.93 1.20
N VAL A 35 -4.67 -19.34 2.47
CA VAL A 35 -5.03 -18.57 3.65
C VAL A 35 -4.04 -17.43 3.93
N GLU A 36 -2.73 -17.66 3.86
CA GLU A 36 -1.72 -16.58 3.98
C GLU A 36 -1.80 -15.59 2.82
N GLN A 37 -2.08 -16.08 1.61
CA GLN A 37 -2.27 -15.22 0.45
C GLN A 37 -3.54 -14.35 0.59
N ALA A 38 -4.61 -14.89 1.17
CA ALA A 38 -5.81 -14.12 1.48
C ALA A 38 -5.57 -13.10 2.61
N GLY A 39 -4.85 -13.50 3.68
CA GLY A 39 -4.50 -12.61 4.80
C GLY A 39 -3.68 -11.41 4.35
N SER A 40 -2.62 -11.66 3.57
CA SER A 40 -1.79 -10.60 3.00
C SER A 40 -2.54 -9.69 2.04
N ALA A 41 -3.48 -10.21 1.24
CA ALA A 41 -4.33 -9.38 0.38
C ALA A 41 -5.27 -8.45 1.17
N VAL A 42 -5.83 -8.93 2.28
CA VAL A 42 -6.70 -8.14 3.16
C VAL A 42 -5.90 -7.05 3.89
N GLU A 43 -4.70 -7.36 4.36
CA GLU A 43 -3.82 -6.41 5.03
C GLU A 43 -3.39 -5.27 4.09
N ASN A 44 -2.98 -5.60 2.86
CA ASN A 44 -2.69 -4.61 1.83
C ASN A 44 -3.90 -3.72 1.49
N LEU A 45 -5.10 -4.31 1.39
CA LEU A 45 -6.32 -3.55 1.12
C LEU A 45 -6.68 -2.62 2.29
N SER A 46 -6.46 -3.06 3.52
CA SER A 46 -6.68 -2.25 4.73
C SER A 46 -5.71 -1.06 4.81
N GLU A 47 -4.44 -1.27 4.46
CA GLU A 47 -3.46 -0.17 4.35
C GLU A 47 -3.84 0.83 3.25
N GLN A 48 -4.30 0.36 2.09
CA GLN A 48 -4.73 1.26 1.02
C GLN A 48 -6.00 2.04 1.37
N ALA A 49 -6.94 1.41 2.10
CA ALA A 49 -8.15 2.09 2.55
C ALA A 49 -7.87 3.11 3.66
N SER A 50 -6.91 2.84 4.54
CA SER A 50 -6.51 3.76 5.61
C SER A 50 -5.68 4.95 5.12
N GLN A 51 -5.07 4.86 3.94
CA GLN A 51 -4.32 5.97 3.32
C GLN A 51 -5.20 7.10 2.77
N GLY A 52 -6.53 6.97 2.79
CA GLY A 52 -7.46 8.03 2.42
C GLY A 52 -7.42 8.34 0.91
N VAL A 53 -8.42 7.87 0.18
CA VAL A 53 -8.53 8.07 -1.29
C VAL A 53 -8.87 9.51 -1.71
N LEU A 54 -8.95 10.43 -0.75
CA LEU A 54 -9.31 11.81 -1.03
C LEU A 54 -8.05 12.64 -1.18
N PRO A 55 -7.88 13.38 -2.30
CA PRO A 55 -6.80 14.34 -2.40
C PRO A 55 -6.88 15.31 -1.23
N THR A 56 -5.72 15.67 -0.67
CA THR A 56 -5.63 16.71 0.35
C THR A 56 -6.22 18.00 -0.20
N ILE A 57 -7.32 18.46 0.41
CA ILE A 57 -7.93 19.75 0.04
C ILE A 57 -6.97 20.83 0.51
N ASP A 58 -6.36 21.54 -0.43
CA ASP A 58 -5.64 22.77 -0.16
C ASP A 58 -6.67 23.88 0.14
N PRO A 59 -6.70 24.43 1.37
CA PRO A 59 -7.62 25.51 1.72
C PRO A 59 -7.43 26.75 0.83
N GLY A 60 -6.22 26.97 0.29
CA GLY A 60 -5.92 28.08 -0.62
C GLY A 60 -6.47 27.90 -2.04
N SER A 61 -7.00 26.73 -2.37
CA SER A 61 -7.62 26.44 -3.67
C SER A 61 -9.08 26.89 -3.75
N ASN A 62 -9.68 27.41 -2.67
CA ASN A 62 -11.06 27.88 -2.66
C ASN A 62 -11.19 29.21 -3.41
N PRO A 63 -11.72 29.24 -4.65
CA PRO A 63 -11.82 30.47 -5.42
C PRO A 63 -12.90 31.42 -4.87
N MET A 64 -13.68 30.98 -3.87
CA MET A 64 -14.67 31.80 -3.18
C MET A 64 -14.18 32.37 -1.86
N GLU A 65 -12.94 32.07 -1.42
CA GLU A 65 -12.36 32.60 -0.17
C GLU A 65 -12.32 34.14 -0.21
N ASP A 66 -11.90 34.72 -1.35
CA ASP A 66 -11.78 36.16 -1.57
C ASP A 66 -12.99 36.76 -2.30
N ALA A 67 -14.06 35.99 -2.53
CA ALA A 67 -15.22 36.48 -3.26
C ALA A 67 -15.99 37.51 -2.42
N PRO A 68 -16.44 38.63 -3.02
CA PRO A 68 -17.23 39.61 -2.30
C PRO A 68 -18.56 39.00 -1.85
N ASP A 69 -19.00 39.32 -0.64
CA ASP A 69 -20.32 38.90 -0.15
C ASP A 69 -21.42 39.63 -0.92
N VAL A 70 -21.97 38.92 -1.91
CA VAL A 70 -23.10 39.36 -2.73
C VAL A 70 -24.45 38.98 -2.12
N ASN A 71 -24.48 38.29 -0.97
CA ASN A 71 -25.71 37.80 -0.42
C ASN A 71 -26.54 38.97 0.19
N PRO A 72 -27.71 39.29 -0.37
CA PRO A 72 -28.52 40.40 0.11
C PRO A 72 -29.08 40.16 1.51
N VAL A 73 -29.19 38.90 1.96
CA VAL A 73 -29.66 38.59 3.32
C VAL A 73 -28.63 38.96 4.38
N SER A 74 -27.33 38.97 4.07
CA SER A 74 -26.28 39.40 5.01
C SER A 74 -26.44 40.86 5.44
N LYS A 75 -26.96 41.70 4.54
CA LYS A 75 -27.10 43.15 4.73
C LYS A 75 -28.48 43.58 5.21
N THR A 76 -29.47 42.69 5.12
CA THR A 76 -30.87 43.00 5.41
C THR A 76 -31.44 42.20 6.57
N ASN A 77 -30.77 41.14 7.01
CA ASN A 77 -31.23 40.34 8.15
C ASN A 77 -30.87 41.04 9.48
N PRO A 78 -31.85 41.54 10.25
CA PRO A 78 -31.60 42.19 11.54
C PRO A 78 -31.16 41.20 12.63
N PHE A 79 -31.17 39.89 12.37
CA PHE A 79 -30.78 38.82 13.29
C PHE A 79 -29.45 38.14 12.91
N SER A 80 -28.63 38.75 12.05
CA SER A 80 -27.35 38.20 11.58
C SER A 80 -26.34 37.89 12.69
N ASN A 81 -26.49 38.50 13.87
CA ASN A 81 -25.56 38.38 15.00
C ASN A 81 -25.95 37.28 16.00
N ILE A 82 -27.05 36.56 15.77
CA ILE A 82 -27.55 35.52 16.68
C ILE A 82 -27.20 34.14 16.13
N LYS A 83 -25.92 33.78 16.21
CA LYS A 83 -25.47 32.42 15.91
C LYS A 83 -25.49 31.59 17.19
N THR A 84 -26.68 31.32 17.73
CA THR A 84 -26.85 30.43 18.88
C THR A 84 -27.28 29.06 18.37
N ASN A 85 -26.38 28.08 18.41
CA ASN A 85 -26.73 26.67 18.21
C ASN A 85 -27.40 26.15 19.52
N PRO A 86 -28.69 25.78 19.50
CA PRO A 86 -29.40 25.36 20.71
C PRO A 86 -29.08 23.92 21.16
N PHE A 87 -28.16 23.24 20.47
CA PHE A 87 -27.75 21.86 20.76
C PHE A 87 -26.29 21.74 21.23
N ASN A 88 -25.70 22.83 21.72
CA ASN A 88 -24.43 22.82 22.45
C ASN A 88 -24.67 22.69 23.96
#